data_AF-A0A2L0AF17-F1
#
_entry.id   AF-A0A2L0AF17-F1
#
_cell.length_a   1.000
_cell.length_b   1.000
_cell.length_c   1.000
_cell.angle_alpha   90.00
_cell.angle_beta   90.00
_cell.angle_gamma   90.00
#
_symmetry.space_group_name_H-M   'P 1'
#
loop_
_entity.id
_entity.type
_entity.pdbx_description
1 polymer ?
#
loop_
_entity_poly.entity_id
_entity_poly.type
_entity_poly.pdbx_seq_one_letter_code
_entity_poly.pdbx_strand_id
1 'polypeptide(L)' 'MPSHLSETLGCNILSLGGRRIIVSAADDIVSTRLRAAGYEVHATDVSQFAACGGGIHCLTQPLRRTVV' A
#
# COMPACT_ATOMS: atom_id res chain seq x y z
N MET A 1 -4.32 20.05 -6.99
CA MET A 1 -4.10 18.80 -6.24
C MET A 1 -5.39 17.98 -6.35
N PRO A 2 -5.34 16.68 -6.72
CA PRO A 2 -6.57 15.88 -6.80
C PRO A 2 -7.22 15.79 -5.41
N SER A 3 -8.50 16.14 -5.33
CA SER A 3 -9.27 16.29 -4.07
C SER A 3 -9.59 14.97 -3.35
N HIS A 4 -9.32 13.81 -3.97
CA HIS A 4 -9.75 12.48 -3.47
C HIS A 4 -8.61 11.61 -2.92
N LEU A 5 -7.36 12.08 -2.91
CA LEU A 5 -6.21 11.29 -2.41
C LEU A 5 -6.32 10.91 -0.92
N SER A 6 -7.11 11.66 -0.14
CA SER A 6 -7.31 11.38 1.28
C SER A 6 -8.22 10.17 1.51
N GLU A 7 -9.12 9.85 0.58
CA GLU A 7 -10.08 8.73 0.71
C GLU A 7 -9.40 7.39 0.38
N THR A 8 -8.38 7.39 -0.49
CA THR A 8 -7.70 6.16 -0.92
C THR A 8 -6.61 5.69 0.03
N LEU A 9 -6.24 6.50 1.04
CA LEU A 9 -5.13 6.24 1.96
C LEU A 9 -3.84 5.90 1.20
N GLY A 10 -3.56 6.59 0.09
CA GLY A 10 -2.66 6.09 -0.96
C GLY A 10 -1.23 5.74 -0.56
N CYS A 11 -0.65 6.48 0.40
CA CYS A 11 0.70 6.19 0.92
C CYS A 11 0.72 5.08 1.99
N ASN A 12 -0.44 4.55 2.37
CA ASN A 12 -0.61 3.54 3.41
C ASN A 12 -0.34 2.14 2.85
N ILE A 13 0.92 1.94 2.44
CA ILE A 13 1.44 0.72 1.82
C ILE A 13 2.32 -0.05 2.80
N LEU A 14 2.58 -1.33 2.52
CA LEU A 14 3.47 -2.16 3.35
C LEU A 14 4.63 -2.71 2.54
N SER A 15 5.85 -2.39 2.97
CA SER A 15 7.08 -3.00 2.42
C SER A 15 7.36 -4.35 3.07
N LEU A 16 7.53 -5.38 2.23
CA LEU A 16 7.91 -6.74 2.62
C LEU A 16 9.42 -7.02 2.50
N GLY A 17 10.20 -6.04 2.02
CA GLY A 17 11.61 -6.23 1.68
C GLY A 17 11.82 -6.89 0.32
N GLY A 18 13.05 -6.85 -0.21
CA GLY A 18 13.37 -7.41 -1.53
C GLY A 18 12.54 -6.82 -2.67
N ARG A 19 12.28 -5.50 -2.64
CA ARG A 19 11.44 -4.77 -3.62
C ARG A 19 9.99 -5.27 -3.74
N ARG A 20 9.48 -6.01 -2.77
CA ARG A 20 8.06 -6.42 -2.68
C ARG A 20 7.27 -5.46 -1.80
N ILE A 21 6.13 -5.00 -2.31
CA ILE A 21 5.24 -4.07 -1.62
C ILE A 21 3.78 -4.53 -1.75
N ILE A 22 3.00 -4.37 -0.68
CA ILE A 22 1.54 -4.49 -0.70
C ILE A 22 0.93 -3.08 -0.77
N VAL A 23 0.03 -2.85 -1.71
CA VAL A 23 -0.70 -1.58 -1.91
C VAL A 23 -2.21 -1.81 -1.95
N SER A 24 -2.98 -0.76 -1.74
CA SER A 24 -4.44 -0.82 -1.93
C SER A 24 -4.74 -1.01 -3.41
N ALA A 25 -5.66 -1.91 -3.73
CA ALA A 25 -6.14 -2.10 -5.10
C ALA A 25 -6.84 -0.85 -5.66
N ALA A 26 -7.28 0.07 -4.79
CA ALA A 26 -7.89 1.33 -5.20
C ALA A 26 -6.88 2.42 -5.61
N ASP A 27 -5.57 2.22 -5.40
CA ASP A 27 -4.55 3.23 -5.72
C ASP A 27 -3.72 2.88 -6.97
N ASP A 28 -4.28 3.25 -8.13
CA ASP A 28 -3.65 3.06 -9.43
C ASP A 28 -2.40 3.93 -9.62
N ILE A 29 -2.35 5.12 -9.02
CA ILE A 29 -1.21 6.03 -9.17
C ILE A 29 0.02 5.44 -8.47
N VAL A 30 -0.15 5.01 -7.22
CA VAL A 30 0.94 4.42 -6.42
C VAL A 30 1.38 3.09 -7.01
N SER A 31 0.43 2.22 -7.37
CA SER A 31 0.77 0.91 -7.93
C SER A 31 1.51 1.02 -9.27
N THR A 32 1.09 1.94 -10.16
CA THR A 32 1.76 2.18 -11.45
C THR A 32 3.17 2.72 -11.25
N ARG A 33 3.35 3.71 -10.37
CA ARG A 33 4.67 4.30 -10.09
C ARG A 33 5.65 3.28 -9.51
N LEU A 34 5.19 2.44 -8.58
CA LEU A 34 6.03 1.41 -7.96
C LEU A 34 6.41 0.31 -8.96
N ARG A 35 5.47 -0.14 -9.80
CA ARG A 35 5.79 -1.10 -10.87
C ARG A 35 6.80 -0.52 -11.87
N ALA A 36 6.62 0.73 -12.30
CA ALA A 36 7.56 1.42 -13.17
C ALA A 36 8.95 1.57 -12.53
N ALA A 37 9.01 1.73 -11.20
CA ALA A 37 10.24 1.73 -10.43
C ALA A 37 10.81 0.33 -10.15
N GLY A 38 10.28 -0.74 -10.74
CA GLY A 38 10.80 -2.11 -10.62
C GLY A 38 10.50 -2.78 -9.27
N TYR A 39 9.40 -2.43 -8.62
CA TYR A 39 8.89 -3.16 -7.46
C TYR A 39 7.92 -4.26 -7.89
N GLU A 40 7.95 -5.39 -7.19
CA GLU A 40 6.88 -6.37 -7.23
C GLU A 40 5.73 -5.86 -6.35
N VAL A 41 4.61 -5.51 -6.99
CA VAL A 41 3.47 -4.87 -6.34
C VAL A 41 2.32 -5.86 -6.21
N HIS A 42 1.99 -6.20 -4.97
CA HIS A 42 0.79 -6.96 -4.61
C HIS A 42 -0.35 -5.98 -4.29
N ALA A 43 -1.40 -5.98 -5.11
CA ALA A 43 -2.57 -5.15 -4.86
C ALA A 43 -3.61 -5.94 -4.06
N THR A 44 -4.09 -5.38 -2.95
CA THR A 44 -5.08 -6.00 -2.07
C THR A 44 -6.30 -5.10 -1.93
N ASP A 45 -7.50 -5.65 -2.08
CA ASP A 45 -8.73 -4.93 -1.75
C ASP A 45 -8.85 -4.80 -0.23
N VAL A 46 -8.84 -3.55 0.24
CA VAL A 46 -9.01 -3.17 1.64
C VAL A 46 -10.14 -2.14 1.81
N SER A 47 -11.05 -2.05 0.84
CA SER A 47 -12.12 -1.05 0.78
C SER A 47 -12.96 -0.97 2.07
N GLN A 48 -13.30 -2.11 2.67
CA GLN A 48 -14.07 -2.16 3.92
C GLN A 48 -13.27 -1.65 5.13
N PHE A 49 -11.96 -1.90 5.18
CA PHE A 49 -11.10 -1.35 6.24
C PHE A 49 -10.85 0.15 6.04
N ALA A 50 -10.68 0.57 4.79
CA ALA A 50 -10.53 1.97 4.43
C ALA A 50 -11.78 2.79 4.79
N ALA A 51 -12.97 2.21 4.65
CA ALA A 51 -14.23 2.82 5.12
C ALA A 51 -14.25 3.06 6.65
N CYS A 52 -13.49 2.27 7.42
CA CYS A 52 -13.26 2.49 8.85
C CYS A 52 -12.04 3.38 9.15
N GLY A 53 -11.39 3.96 8.12
CA GLY A 53 -10.20 4.80 8.25
C GLY A 53 -8.87 4.04 8.35
N GLY A 54 -8.87 2.72 8.18
CA GLY A 54 -7.67 1.88 8.28
C GLY A 54 -7.09 1.52 6.90
N GLY A 55 -5.80 1.82 6.69
CA GLY A 55 -5.05 1.38 5.50
C GLY A 55 -4.13 0.18 5.79
N ILE A 56 -3.48 -0.37 4.77
CA ILE A 56 -2.66 -1.60 4.86
C ILE A 56 -1.59 -1.52 5.94
N HIS A 57 -0.84 -0.42 6.03
CA HIS A 57 0.15 -0.22 7.09
C HIS A 57 -0.50 -0.20 8.48
N CYS A 58 -1.63 0.50 8.64
CA CYS A 58 -2.36 0.59 9.92
C CYS A 58 -2.85 -0.78 10.42
N LEU A 59 -3.11 -1.71 9.51
CA LEU A 59 -3.57 -3.07 9.82
C LEU A 59 -2.43 -4.02 10.23
N THR A 60 -1.20 -3.51 10.40
CA THR A 60 -0.04 -4.34 10.66
C THR A 60 0.85 -3.82 11.79
N GLN A 61 1.49 -4.73 12.49
CA GLN A 61 2.53 -4.44 13.47
C GLN A 61 3.73 -5.36 13.20
N PRO A 62 4.72 -4.93 12.39
CA PRO A 62 5.89 -5.76 12.08
C PRO A 62 6.70 -6.06 13.35
N LEU A 63 6.64 -7.30 13.84
CA LEU A 63 7.37 -7.73 15.05
C LEU A 63 8.86 -8.01 14.78
N ARG A 64 9.20 -8.38 13.54
CA ARG A 64 10.57 -8.67 13.11
C ARG A 64 10.73 -8.40 11.62
N ARG A 65 11.89 -7.85 11.24
CA ARG A 65 12.37 -7.76 9.85
C ARG A 65 13.75 -8.40 9.78
N THR A 66 14.02 -9.18 8.73
CA THR A 66 15.35 -9.71 8.44
C THR A 66 16.03 -8.86 7.39
N VAL A 67 17.37 -8.80 7.45
CA VAL A 67 18.14 -8.33 6.30
C VAL A 67 18.04 -9.43 5.24
N VAL A 68 17.45 -9.09 4.10
CA VAL A 68 17.40 -9.94 2.89
C VAL A 68 18.07 -9.16 1.79
#